data_AF-A0A3B8TAL0-F1
#
_entry.id   AF-A0A3B8TAL0-F1
#
_cell.length_a   1.000
_cell.length_b   1.000
_cell.length_c   1.000
_cell.angle_alpha   90.00
_cell.angle_beta   90.00
_cell.angle_gamma   90.00
#
_symmetry.space_group_name_H-M   'P 1'
#
loop_
_entity.id
_entity.type
_entity.pdbx_description
1 polymer ?
#
loop_
_entity_poly.entity_id
_entity_poly.type
_entity_poly.pdbx_seq_one_letter_code
_entity_poly.pdbx_strand_id
1 'polypeptide(L)'
;MTTLSDTHDLLAHPQDIGHFYIPEDQSIYLLSSKDAKKLKDWIELCIEELTRLGYQQVELIGKGAFGFAFAGVTAQNQALVFKFTRINLPQSVHDKLAEEAHMLGQLSHP
;
A
#
# COMPACT_ATOMS: atom_id res chain seq x y z
N MET A 1 38.09 42.02 38.15
CA MET A 1 37.79 41.14 39.29
C MET A 1 36.92 40.01 38.74
N THR A 2 37.45 38.79 38.77
CA THR A 2 36.92 37.50 38.28
C THR A 2 35.51 37.22 38.81
N THR A 3 34.59 36.57 38.07
CA THR A 3 34.37 35.10 37.98
C THR A 3 33.64 34.75 36.67
N LEU A 4 34.13 33.85 35.81
CA LEU A 4 33.98 32.38 35.81
C LEU A 4 32.53 31.85 35.75
N SER A 5 32.22 31.18 34.63
CA SER A 5 31.71 29.79 34.55
C SER A 5 30.45 29.59 33.71
N ASP A 6 30.61 28.64 32.80
CA ASP A 6 29.68 27.97 31.91
C ASP A 6 28.30 27.67 32.51
N THR A 7 27.24 27.74 31.69
CA THR A 7 26.26 26.63 31.65
C THR A 7 25.53 26.57 30.31
N HIS A 8 25.53 25.37 29.77
CA HIS A 8 24.80 24.81 28.64
C HIS A 8 23.31 25.16 28.51
N ASP A 9 22.87 25.15 27.25
CA ASP A 9 21.58 24.70 26.73
C ASP A 9 20.30 25.53 26.88
N LEU A 10 19.40 25.25 25.91
CA LEU A 10 17.99 25.68 25.71
C LEU A 10 17.88 26.92 24.79
N LEU A 11 17.41 26.84 23.55
CA LEU A 11 16.28 26.06 23.04
C LEU A 11 16.45 25.79 21.52
N ALA A 12 16.79 24.56 21.13
CA ALA A 12 16.50 24.11 19.77
C ALA A 12 14.98 24.03 19.61
N HIS A 13 14.43 24.80 18.67
CA HIS A 13 12.99 24.81 18.36
C HIS A 13 12.54 23.43 17.88
N PRO A 14 11.41 22.88 18.37
CA PRO A 14 10.92 21.55 18.00
C PRO A 14 10.26 21.49 16.61
N GLN A 15 10.57 22.41 15.70
CA GLN A 15 9.89 22.57 14.40
C GLN A 15 10.79 22.36 13.18
N ASP A 16 11.74 21.43 13.24
CA ASP A 16 12.51 21.06 12.04
C ASP A 16 12.72 19.55 11.94
N ILE A 17 11.65 18.77 12.18
CA ILE A 17 11.60 17.41 11.64
C ILE A 17 11.29 17.56 10.15
N GLY A 18 12.35 17.76 9.37
CA GLY A 18 12.27 17.72 7.91
C GLY A 18 11.57 16.45 7.46
N HIS A 19 10.65 16.58 6.50
CA HIS A 19 9.99 15.44 5.90
C HIS A 19 11.05 14.55 5.22
N PHE A 20 11.47 13.47 5.88
CA PHE A 20 12.33 12.47 5.28
C PHE A 20 11.49 11.64 4.31
N TYR A 21 11.69 11.84 3.01
CA TYR A 21 11.13 10.98 1.98
C TYR A 21 11.95 9.68 1.91
N ILE A 22 11.32 8.57 2.28
CA ILE A 22 11.87 7.23 2.08
C ILE A 22 11.27 6.70 0.77
N PRO A 23 12.09 6.42 -0.26
CA PRO A 23 11.59 5.84 -1.51
C PRO A 23 10.83 4.54 -1.24
N GLU A 24 9.66 4.39 -1.86
CA GLU A 24 8.76 3.26 -1.62
C GLU A 24 9.45 1.91 -1.85
N ASP A 25 10.34 1.84 -2.85
CA ASP A 25 11.15 0.67 -3.19
C ASP A 25 12.16 0.25 -2.11
N GLN A 26 12.54 1.17 -1.21
CA GLN A 26 13.49 0.94 -0.11
C GLN A 26 12.80 0.78 1.25
N SER A 27 11.48 1.01 1.32
CA SER A 27 10.69 0.88 2.56
C SER A 27 10.59 -0.57 3.06
N ILE A 28 10.86 -1.56 2.18
CA ILE A 28 10.79 -2.98 2.51
C ILE A 28 11.82 -3.41 3.56
N TYR A 29 12.95 -2.71 3.67
CA TYR A 29 13.98 -2.98 4.67
C TYR A 29 13.66 -2.40 6.06
N LEU A 30 12.64 -1.54 6.15
CA LEU A 30 12.08 -1.04 7.42
C LEU A 30 10.93 -1.92 7.93
N LEU A 31 10.47 -2.86 7.11
CA LEU A 31 9.50 -3.87 7.51
C LEU A 31 10.26 -4.94 8.31
N SER A 32 9.90 -5.09 9.58
CA SER A 32 10.38 -6.22 10.37
C SER A 32 10.07 -7.54 9.64
N SER A 33 10.80 -8.63 9.90
CA SER A 33 10.50 -9.96 9.32
C SER A 33 9.03 -10.38 9.48
N LYS A 34 8.35 -9.83 10.49
CA LYS A 34 6.92 -10.01 10.76
C LYS A 34 6.02 -9.36 9.70
N ASP A 35 6.40 -8.20 9.17
CA ASP A 35 5.59 -7.47 8.19
C ASP A 35 5.81 -8.00 6.77
N ALA A 36 7.03 -8.49 6.46
CA ALA A 36 7.28 -9.28 5.25
C ALA A 36 6.44 -10.58 5.23
N LYS A 37 6.31 -11.25 6.38
CA LYS A 37 5.45 -12.43 6.49
C LYS A 37 3.98 -12.10 6.27
N LYS A 38 3.44 -11.09 6.97
CA LYS A 38 2.05 -10.66 6.76
C LYS A 38 1.75 -10.28 5.32
N LEU A 39 2.69 -9.61 4.65
CA LEU A 39 2.57 -9.26 3.25
C LEU A 39 2.43 -10.50 2.38
N LYS A 40 3.28 -11.51 2.60
CA LYS A 40 3.22 -12.79 1.91
C LYS A 40 1.89 -13.51 2.18
N ASP A 41 1.49 -13.61 3.44
CA ASP A 41 0.24 -14.26 3.85
C ASP A 41 -0.97 -13.59 3.17
N TRP A 42 -0.95 -12.25 3.05
CA TRP A 42 -2.03 -11.50 2.41
C TRP A 42 -2.11 -11.74 0.89
N ILE A 43 -0.96 -11.86 0.22
CA ILE A 43 -0.89 -12.21 -1.20
C ILE A 43 -1.42 -13.64 -1.43
N GLU A 44 -1.03 -14.59 -0.58
CA GLU A 44 -1.49 -15.98 -0.66
C GLU A 44 -3.02 -16.06 -0.50
N LEU A 45 -3.60 -15.36 0.47
CA LEU A 45 -5.06 -15.29 0.65
C LEU A 45 -5.79 -14.73 -0.59
N CYS A 46 -5.24 -13.69 -1.24
CA CYS A 46 -5.84 -13.17 -2.47
C CYS A 46 -5.82 -14.19 -3.61
N ILE A 47 -4.71 -14.93 -3.76
CA ILE A 47 -4.57 -15.97 -4.77
C ILE A 47 -5.56 -17.11 -4.51
N GLU A 48 -5.66 -17.56 -3.25
CA GLU A 48 -6.59 -18.61 -2.83
C GLU A 48 -8.04 -18.23 -3.10
N GLU A 49 -8.46 -17.01 -2.76
CA GLU A 49 -9.81 -16.54 -3.00
C GLU A 49 -10.16 -16.44 -4.49
N LEU A 50 -9.27 -15.89 -5.33
CA LEU A 50 -9.51 -15.84 -6.77
C LEU A 50 -9.56 -17.25 -7.37
N THR A 51 -8.70 -18.15 -6.92
CA THR A 51 -8.71 -19.56 -7.35
C THR A 51 -10.01 -20.24 -6.93
N ARG A 52 -10.48 -20.00 -5.71
CA ARG A 52 -11.77 -20.53 -5.19
C ARG A 52 -12.97 -20.01 -5.98
N LEU A 53 -12.91 -18.78 -6.47
CA LEU A 53 -13.92 -18.19 -7.36
C LEU A 53 -13.86 -18.72 -8.80
N GLY A 54 -12.90 -19.59 -9.12
CA GLY A 54 -12.79 -20.26 -10.41
C GLY A 54 -11.88 -19.55 -11.42
N TYR A 55 -11.13 -18.52 -11.01
CA TYR A 55 -10.10 -17.91 -11.85
C TYR A 55 -8.86 -18.78 -11.88
N GLN A 56 -8.26 -18.90 -13.06
CA GLN A 56 -7.05 -19.67 -13.31
C GLN A 56 -5.87 -18.74 -13.58
N GLN A 57 -4.65 -19.27 -13.50
CA GLN A 57 -3.42 -18.50 -13.77
C GLN A 57 -3.38 -17.20 -12.94
N VAL A 58 -3.78 -17.28 -11.67
CA VAL A 58 -3.81 -16.13 -10.78
C VAL A 58 -2.40 -15.73 -10.41
N GLU A 59 -2.03 -14.49 -10.67
CA GLU A 59 -0.70 -13.96 -10.36
C GLU A 59 -0.74 -12.52 -9.89
N LEU A 60 0.21 -12.14 -9.02
CA LEU A 60 0.41 -10.76 -8.62
C LEU A 60 1.12 -10.01 -9.75
N ILE A 61 0.48 -9.00 -10.33
CA ILE A 61 1.03 -8.19 -11.43
C ILE A 61 1.48 -6.81 -11.00
N GLY A 62 1.11 -6.35 -9.80
CA GLY A 62 1.51 -5.02 -9.33
C GLY A 62 1.23 -4.77 -7.86
N LYS A 63 2.05 -3.92 -7.26
CA LYS A 63 1.85 -3.34 -5.93
C LYS A 63 1.52 -1.86 -6.11
N GLY A 64 0.52 -1.37 -5.40
CA GLY A 64 0.15 0.05 -5.40
C GLY A 64 0.05 0.58 -3.97
N ALA A 65 -0.04 1.90 -3.85
CA ALA A 65 -0.06 2.60 -2.55
C ALA A 65 -1.13 2.07 -1.58
N PHE A 66 -2.26 1.58 -2.10
CA PHE A 66 -3.41 1.13 -1.30
C PHE A 66 -3.66 -0.39 -1.35
N GLY A 67 -2.83 -1.14 -2.07
CA GLY A 67 -3.06 -2.57 -2.26
C GLY A 67 -2.30 -3.19 -3.42
N PHE A 68 -2.95 -4.13 -4.10
CA PHE A 68 -2.30 -5.07 -5.02
C PHE A 68 -3.19 -5.32 -6.23
N ALA A 69 -2.55 -5.52 -7.38
CA ALA A 69 -3.21 -5.88 -8.62
C ALA A 69 -2.85 -7.33 -8.95
N PHE A 70 -3.86 -8.15 -9.23
CA PHE A 70 -3.72 -9.53 -9.65
C PHE A 70 -4.28 -9.70 -11.07
N ALA A 71 -3.64 -10.53 -11.88
CA ALA A 71 -4.24 -11.05 -13.10
C ALA A 71 -4.89 -12.41 -12.81
N GLY A 72 -5.91 -12.75 -13.59
CA GLY A 72 -6.51 -14.09 -13.61
C GLY A 72 -7.28 -14.31 -14.90
N VAL A 73 -7.48 -15.57 -15.24
CA VAL A 73 -8.16 -16.00 -16.47
C VAL A 73 -9.47 -16.69 -16.11
N THR A 74 -10.56 -16.30 -16.76
CA THR A 74 -11.86 -16.96 -16.59
C THR A 74 -11.87 -18.35 -17.25
N ALA A 75 -12.88 -19.16 -16.93
CA ALA A 75 -13.08 -20.45 -17.61
C ALA A 75 -13.30 -20.31 -19.13
N GLN A 76 -13.70 -19.13 -19.61
CA GLN A 76 -13.87 -18.79 -21.03
C GLN A 76 -12.58 -18.21 -21.66
N ASN A 77 -11.44 -18.35 -20.98
CA ASN A 77 -10.13 -17.86 -21.42
C ASN A 77 -10.06 -16.33 -21.58
N GLN A 78 -10.86 -15.58 -20.81
CA GLN A 78 -10.79 -14.12 -20.76
C GLN A 78 -9.85 -13.70 -19.63
N ALA A 79 -8.85 -12.87 -19.94
CA ALA A 79 -7.99 -12.27 -18.93
C ALA A 79 -8.69 -11.08 -18.25
N LEU A 80 -8.59 -11.04 -16.92
CA LEU A 80 -9.11 -9.98 -16.07
C LEU A 80 -8.04 -9.52 -15.08
N VAL A 81 -8.16 -8.27 -14.63
CA VAL A 81 -7.34 -7.69 -13.58
C VAL A 81 -8.20 -7.37 -12.36
N PHE A 82 -7.72 -7.78 -11.18
CA PHE A 82 -8.37 -7.58 -9.89
C PHE A 82 -7.54 -6.63 -9.03
N LYS A 83 -8.15 -5.53 -8.57
CA LYS A 83 -7.53 -4.56 -7.66
C LYS A 83 -8.02 -4.83 -6.24
N PHE A 84 -7.18 -5.41 -5.40
CA PHE A 84 -7.45 -5.63 -3.98
C PHE A 84 -6.94 -4.44 -3.17
N THR A 85 -7.74 -3.95 -2.23
CA THR A 85 -7.39 -2.85 -1.34
C THR A 85 -7.40 -3.33 0.11
N ARG A 86 -6.63 -2.68 0.99
CA ARG A 86 -6.60 -3.07 2.40
C ARG A 86 -7.87 -2.61 3.10
N ILE A 87 -8.51 -3.53 3.84
CA ILE A 87 -9.75 -3.22 4.59
C ILE A 87 -9.54 -2.12 5.65
N ASN A 88 -8.33 -2.03 6.21
CA ASN A 88 -8.00 -1.08 7.28
C ASN A 88 -7.59 0.32 6.77
N LEU A 89 -7.78 0.63 5.49
CA LEU A 89 -7.59 1.99 4.99
C LEU A 89 -8.58 2.96 5.64
N PRO A 90 -8.24 4.26 5.74
CA PRO A 90 -9.18 5.28 6.19
C PRO A 90 -10.45 5.28 5.32
N GLN A 91 -11.61 5.55 5.94
CA GLN A 91 -12.89 5.59 5.24
C GLN A 91 -12.87 6.55 4.05
N SER A 92 -12.24 7.72 4.19
CA SER A 92 -12.10 8.71 3.12
C SER A 92 -11.33 8.19 1.89
N VAL A 93 -10.47 7.18 2.05
CA VAL A 93 -9.79 6.52 0.93
C VAL A 93 -10.71 5.50 0.27
N HIS A 94 -11.45 4.71 1.05
CA HIS A 94 -12.46 3.80 0.52
C HIS A 94 -13.54 4.54 -0.28
N ASP A 95 -14.00 5.69 0.21
CA ASP A 95 -14.99 6.52 -0.48
C ASP A 95 -14.48 7.00 -1.85
N LYS A 96 -13.21 7.45 -1.92
CA LYS A 96 -12.57 7.85 -3.18
C LYS A 96 -12.42 6.68 -4.15
N LEU A 97 -12.06 5.50 -3.66
CA LEU A 97 -11.93 4.29 -4.49
C LEU A 97 -13.29 3.85 -5.03
N ALA A 98 -14.35 3.97 -4.24
CA ALA A 98 -15.72 3.69 -4.67
C ALA A 98 -16.18 4.70 -5.73
N GLU A 99 -15.86 5.99 -5.54
CA GLU A 99 -16.12 7.04 -6.52
C GLU A 99 -15.36 6.79 -7.85
N GLU A 100 -14.07 6.43 -7.79
CA GLU A 100 -13.27 6.03 -8.96
C GLU A 100 -13.93 4.87 -9.72
N ALA A 101 -14.31 3.80 -9.02
CA ALA A 101 -14.95 2.65 -9.64
C ALA A 101 -16.30 3.02 -10.29
N HIS A 102 -17.08 3.88 -9.63
CA HIS A 102 -18.35 4.37 -10.16
C HIS A 102 -18.16 5.24 -11.40
N MET A 103 -17.19 6.14 -11.41
CA MET A 103 -16.89 6.98 -12.58
C MET A 103 -16.38 6.14 -13.75
N LEU A 104 -15.45 5.21 -13.52
CA LEU A 104 -14.93 4.32 -14.56
C LEU A 104 -16.02 3.43 -15.15
N GLY A 105 -16.97 2.95 -14.33
CA GLY A 105 -18.09 2.13 -14.80
C GLY A 105 -19.09 2.86 -15.69
N GLN A 106 -19.06 4.20 -15.73
CA GLN A 106 -19.92 5.01 -16.60
C GLN A 106 -19.32 5.28 -17.98
N LEU A 107 -18.04 4.95 -18.17
CA LEU A 107 -17.33 5.22 -19.42
C LEU A 107 -17.35 3.98 -20.31
N SER A 108 -17.73 4.16 -21.57
CA SER A 108 -17.54 3.19 -22.64
C SER A 108 -16.71 3.85 -23.73
N HIS A 109 -15.40 3.80 -23.59
CA HIS A 109 -14.43 4.42 -24.50
C HIS A 109 -13.26 3.46 -24.72
N PRO A 110 -12.73 3.32 -25.96
CA PRO A 110 -11.53 2.53 -26.24
C PRO A 110 -10.25 3.14 -25.67
#